data_AF-A0A3L7PVX8-F1
#
_entry.id   AF-A0A3L7PVX8-F1
#
_cell.length_a   1.000
_cell.length_b   1.000
_cell.length_c   1.000
_cell.angle_alpha   90.00
_cell.angle_beta   90.00
_cell.angle_gamma   90.00
#
_symmetry.space_group_name_H-M   'P 1'
#
loop_
_entity.id
_entity.type
_entity.pdbx_description
1 polymer ?
#
loop_
_entity_poly.entity_id
_entity_poly.type
_entity_poly.pdbx_seq_one_letter_code
_entity_poly.pdbx_strand_id
1 'polypeptide(L)'
;MSIAPKPSRPSDPAALLLGYLNFSAGAFDPAVWRACSDLFAAAEPDGERPGTDTAVATLLRQRLAELEAVEPAFRDAGQARAMIGLVFDEVLPGYRRFHSDLLEHQPAGALERPYSIMAAAQALLLAGGPSASGAVEEAIGRLDDYVGWRPVAVLENGR
;
A
#
# COMPACT_ATOMS: atom_id res chain seq x y z
N MET A 1 -20.98 -29.08 27.71
CA MET A 1 -19.61 -29.26 27.19
C MET A 1 -19.18 -27.94 26.57
N SER A 2 -18.31 -27.19 27.26
CA SER A 2 -17.76 -25.93 26.74
C SER A 2 -16.59 -26.28 25.82
N ILE A 3 -16.72 -25.99 24.53
CA ILE A 3 -15.61 -26.14 23.58
C ILE A 3 -14.71 -24.92 23.79
N ALA A 4 -13.55 -25.11 24.42
CA ALA A 4 -12.56 -24.06 24.49
C ALA A 4 -12.18 -23.64 23.05
N PRO A 5 -12.15 -22.33 22.71
CA PRO A 5 -11.72 -21.91 21.40
C PRO A 5 -10.29 -22.39 21.16
N LYS A 6 -10.07 -22.99 20.00
CA LYS A 6 -8.74 -23.37 19.53
C LYS A 6 -7.86 -22.11 19.57
N PRO A 7 -6.66 -22.13 20.18
CA PRO A 7 -5.82 -20.94 20.20
C PRO A 7 -5.53 -20.52 18.76
N SER A 8 -6.07 -19.36 18.36
CA SER A 8 -5.71 -18.72 17.10
C SER A 8 -4.21 -18.43 17.16
N ARG A 9 -3.45 -18.89 16.17
CA ARG A 9 -2.07 -18.42 15.96
C ARG A 9 -2.10 -16.89 16.10
N PRO A 10 -1.20 -16.27 16.87
CA PRO A 10 -1.09 -14.81 16.85
C PRO A 10 -0.96 -14.39 15.38
N SER A 11 -1.89 -13.57 14.92
CA SER A 11 -1.86 -13.04 13.56
C SER A 11 -0.57 -12.25 13.42
N ASP A 12 0.23 -12.57 12.42
CA ASP A 12 1.35 -11.74 12.00
C ASP A 12 0.84 -10.86 10.83
N PRO A 13 0.42 -9.61 11.10
CA PRO A 13 -0.19 -8.77 10.08
C PRO A 13 0.82 -8.40 8.99
N ALA A 14 2.11 -8.29 9.36
CA ALA A 14 3.19 -8.03 8.42
C ALA A 14 3.40 -9.22 7.48
N ALA A 15 3.44 -10.46 7.99
CA ALA A 15 3.56 -11.63 7.12
C ALA A 15 2.35 -11.80 6.18
N LEU A 16 1.12 -11.50 6.66
CA LEU A 16 -0.07 -11.54 5.81
C LEU A 16 0.01 -10.50 4.68
N LEU A 17 0.39 -9.26 5.00
CA LEU A 17 0.58 -8.22 4.00
C LEU A 17 1.71 -8.55 3.02
N LEU A 18 2.85 -9.04 3.51
CA LEU A 18 3.98 -9.45 2.66
C LEU A 18 3.60 -10.61 1.74
N GLY A 19 2.79 -11.57 2.21
CA GLY A 19 2.26 -12.65 1.38
C GLY A 19 1.37 -12.11 0.26
N TYR A 20 0.50 -11.16 0.58
CA TYR A 20 -0.30 -10.48 -0.44
C TYR A 20 0.57 -9.77 -1.48
N LEU A 21 1.54 -8.96 -1.05
CA LEU A 21 2.46 -8.26 -1.94
C LEU A 21 3.28 -9.23 -2.80
N ASN A 22 3.56 -10.44 -2.31
CA ASN A 22 4.38 -11.40 -3.05
C ASN A 22 3.61 -12.28 -4.03
N PHE A 23 2.32 -12.53 -3.81
CA PHE A 23 1.58 -13.57 -4.55
C PHE A 23 0.27 -13.09 -5.18
N SER A 24 -0.24 -11.92 -4.81
CA SER A 24 -1.47 -11.37 -5.36
C SER A 24 -1.22 -10.72 -6.71
N ALA A 25 -2.26 -10.71 -7.56
CA ALA A 25 -2.34 -9.87 -8.76
C ALA A 25 -3.25 -8.65 -8.56
N GLY A 26 -3.49 -8.25 -7.31
CA GLY A 26 -4.29 -7.06 -6.98
C GLY A 26 -5.75 -7.35 -6.62
N ALA A 27 -6.13 -8.61 -6.40
CA ALA A 27 -7.47 -8.92 -5.88
C ALA A 27 -7.68 -8.24 -4.51
N PHE A 28 -8.89 -7.74 -4.24
CA PHE A 28 -9.19 -7.14 -2.95
C PHE A 28 -9.31 -8.22 -1.87
N ASP A 29 -8.61 -8.04 -0.75
CA ASP A 29 -8.67 -8.93 0.42
C ASP A 29 -8.87 -8.08 1.69
N PRO A 30 -10.07 -8.10 2.31
CA PRO A 30 -10.36 -7.33 3.51
C PRO A 30 -9.42 -7.64 4.69
N ALA A 31 -8.94 -8.88 4.81
CA ALA A 31 -8.08 -9.29 5.91
C ALA A 31 -6.69 -8.66 5.78
N VAL A 32 -6.18 -8.55 4.54
CA VAL A 32 -4.90 -7.89 4.25
C VAL A 32 -4.99 -6.38 4.50
N TRP A 33 -6.07 -5.75 4.06
CA TRP A 33 -6.30 -4.31 4.30
C TRP A 33 -6.42 -4.01 5.80
N ARG A 34 -7.08 -4.90 6.53
CA ARG A 34 -7.14 -4.83 7.99
C ARG A 34 -5.76 -5.01 8.62
N ALA A 35 -4.95 -5.94 8.12
CA ALA A 35 -3.58 -6.15 8.61
C ALA A 35 -2.71 -4.90 8.45
N CYS A 36 -2.81 -4.18 7.32
CA CYS A 36 -2.14 -2.88 7.16
C CYS A 36 -2.61 -1.85 8.21
N SER A 37 -3.91 -1.79 8.45
CA SER A 37 -4.49 -0.90 9.49
C SER A 37 -3.98 -1.26 10.88
N ASP A 38 -3.85 -2.55 11.20
CA ASP A 38 -3.34 -3.02 12.48
C ASP A 38 -1.85 -2.69 12.66
N LEU A 39 -1.04 -2.73 11.58
CA LEU A 39 0.36 -2.29 11.61
C LEU A 39 0.50 -0.80 11.95
N PHE A 40 -0.35 0.04 11.35
CA PHE A 40 -0.38 1.47 11.68
C PHE A 40 -0.84 1.71 13.12
N ALA A 41 -1.91 1.05 13.56
CA ALA A 41 -2.39 1.18 14.93
C ALA A 41 -1.33 0.76 15.96
N ALA A 42 -0.56 -0.30 15.69
CA ALA A 42 0.55 -0.70 16.54
C ALA A 42 1.70 0.31 16.54
N ALA A 43 1.94 0.98 15.40
CA ALA A 43 2.92 2.05 15.27
C ALA A 43 2.40 3.40 15.79
N GLU A 44 1.13 3.54 16.17
CA GLU A 44 0.50 4.81 16.57
C GLU A 44 -0.44 4.63 17.78
N PRO A 45 0.06 4.09 18.91
CA PRO A 45 -0.79 3.79 20.07
C PRO A 45 -1.45 5.05 20.67
N ASP A 46 -0.80 6.21 20.50
CA ASP A 46 -1.26 7.50 21.03
C ASP A 46 -1.91 8.39 19.95
N GLY A 47 -2.19 7.83 18.76
CA GLY A 47 -2.79 8.53 17.63
C GLY A 47 -1.81 8.82 16.48
N GLU A 48 -2.37 9.37 15.41
CA GLU A 48 -1.68 9.56 14.13
C GLU A 48 -0.46 10.48 14.27
N ARG A 49 0.65 10.11 13.61
CA ARG A 49 1.88 10.90 13.63
C ARG A 49 2.61 10.88 12.29
N PRO A 50 3.33 11.96 11.94
CA PRO A 50 4.17 11.98 10.75
C PRO A 50 5.23 10.87 10.77
N GLY A 51 5.48 10.25 9.61
CA GLY A 51 6.53 9.24 9.44
C GLY A 51 6.15 7.81 9.83
N THR A 52 4.90 7.56 10.23
CA THR A 52 4.42 6.19 10.49
C THR A 52 4.49 5.31 9.25
N ASP A 53 4.19 5.84 8.08
CA ASP A 53 4.36 5.18 6.79
C ASP A 53 5.80 4.65 6.61
N THR A 54 6.79 5.46 6.94
CA THR A 54 8.21 5.11 6.85
C THR A 54 8.58 4.05 7.89
N ALA A 55 8.04 4.14 9.11
CA ALA A 55 8.21 3.11 10.14
C ALA A 55 7.59 1.77 9.72
N VAL A 56 6.40 1.79 9.12
CA VAL A 56 5.72 0.60 8.58
C VAL A 56 6.51 0.02 7.41
N ALA A 57 7.00 0.83 6.48
CA ALA A 57 7.86 0.38 5.40
C ALA A 57 9.14 -0.30 5.93
N THR A 58 9.75 0.27 6.97
CA THR A 58 10.94 -0.29 7.62
C THR A 58 10.63 -1.64 8.27
N LEU A 59 9.52 -1.74 9.01
CA LEU A 59 9.05 -2.97 9.62
C LEU A 59 8.77 -4.06 8.57
N LEU A 60 8.13 -3.71 7.45
CA LEU A 60 7.87 -4.65 6.35
C LEU A 60 9.17 -5.16 5.71
N ARG A 61 10.15 -4.27 5.46
CA ARG A 61 11.47 -4.66 4.92
C ARG A 61 12.21 -5.61 5.87
N GLN A 62 12.20 -5.31 7.18
CA GLN A 62 12.82 -6.17 8.20
C GLN A 62 12.11 -7.54 8.29
N ARG A 63 10.78 -7.54 8.39
CA ARG A 63 10.01 -8.77 8.50
C ARG A 63 10.15 -9.65 7.26
N LEU A 64 10.24 -9.05 6.06
CA LEU A 64 10.50 -9.77 4.82
C LEU A 64 11.83 -10.52 4.88
N ALA A 65 12.91 -9.86 5.32
CA ALA A 65 14.22 -10.49 5.44
C ALA A 65 14.22 -11.66 6.44
N GLU A 66 13.47 -11.55 7.53
CA GLU A 66 13.28 -12.65 8.48
C GLU A 66 12.51 -13.83 7.86
N LEU A 67 11.41 -13.55 7.16
CA LEU A 67 10.58 -14.56 6.50
C LEU A 67 11.34 -15.29 5.39
N GLU A 68 12.17 -14.59 4.61
CA GLU A 68 13.02 -15.22 3.59
C GLU A 68 13.98 -16.27 4.17
N ALA A 69 14.43 -16.06 5.41
CA ALA A 69 15.37 -16.97 6.08
C ALA A 69 14.68 -18.22 6.66
N VAL A 70 13.40 -18.13 7.04
CA VAL A 70 12.74 -19.17 7.86
C VAL A 70 11.47 -19.77 7.25
N GLU A 71 10.80 -19.08 6.32
CA GLU A 71 9.54 -19.51 5.72
C GLU A 71 9.73 -19.93 4.25
N PRO A 72 9.55 -21.22 3.90
CA PRO A 72 9.73 -21.70 2.54
C PRO A 72 8.88 -20.97 1.48
N ALA A 73 7.71 -20.47 1.87
CA ALA A 73 6.85 -19.68 0.98
C ALA A 73 7.56 -18.40 0.51
N PHE A 74 8.37 -17.77 1.36
CA PHE A 74 9.09 -16.54 1.04
C PHE A 74 10.47 -16.77 0.43
N ARG A 75 10.81 -18.00 0.01
CA ARG A 75 12.11 -18.28 -0.62
C ARG A 75 12.40 -17.40 -1.84
N ASP A 76 11.35 -17.06 -2.60
CA ASP A 76 11.40 -16.05 -3.65
C ASP A 76 10.46 -14.89 -3.27
N ALA A 77 11.01 -13.90 -2.58
CA ALA A 77 10.31 -12.68 -2.21
C ALA A 77 10.65 -11.49 -3.11
N GLY A 78 11.08 -11.74 -4.36
CA GLY A 78 11.46 -10.69 -5.31
C GLY A 78 10.33 -9.69 -5.55
N GLN A 79 9.11 -10.18 -5.74
CA GLN A 79 7.94 -9.33 -5.95
C GLN A 79 7.61 -8.49 -4.71
N ALA A 80 7.52 -9.08 -3.51
CA ALA A 80 7.26 -8.32 -2.29
C ALA A 80 8.31 -7.23 -2.02
N ARG A 81 9.60 -7.54 -2.20
CA ARG A 81 10.68 -6.57 -2.03
C ARG A 81 10.53 -5.38 -2.97
N ALA A 82 10.30 -5.66 -4.25
CA ALA A 82 10.13 -4.62 -5.25
C ALA A 82 8.83 -3.82 -5.04
N MET A 83 7.74 -4.48 -4.66
CA MET A 83 6.47 -3.83 -4.32
C MET A 83 6.62 -2.85 -3.15
N ILE A 84 7.34 -3.19 -2.08
CA ILE A 84 7.60 -2.24 -0.98
C ILE A 84 8.35 -1.02 -1.49
N GLY A 85 9.42 -1.21 -2.29
CA GLY A 85 10.16 -0.09 -2.87
C GLY A 85 9.28 0.79 -3.76
N LEU A 86 8.55 0.19 -4.70
CA LEU A 86 7.70 0.93 -5.63
C LEU A 86 6.56 1.66 -4.92
N VAL A 87 5.89 1.06 -3.94
CA VAL A 87 4.78 1.72 -3.23
C VAL A 87 5.29 2.92 -2.43
N PHE A 88 6.27 2.71 -1.56
CA PHE A 88 6.69 3.73 -0.59
C PHE A 88 7.64 4.76 -1.18
N ASP A 89 8.49 4.37 -2.13
CA ASP A 89 9.55 5.23 -2.64
C ASP A 89 9.17 5.89 -4.00
N GLU A 90 8.21 5.31 -4.75
CA GLU A 90 7.81 5.82 -6.08
C GLU A 90 6.34 6.26 -6.16
N VAL A 91 5.37 5.37 -5.88
CA VAL A 91 3.93 5.65 -6.09
C VAL A 91 3.42 6.71 -5.13
N LEU A 92 3.65 6.60 -3.81
CA LEU A 92 3.16 7.61 -2.86
C LEU A 92 3.79 8.99 -3.09
N PRO A 93 5.13 9.12 -3.24
CA PRO A 93 5.73 10.42 -3.57
C PRO A 93 5.31 10.93 -4.95
N GLY A 94 5.17 10.03 -5.93
CA GLY A 94 4.72 10.36 -7.29
C GLY A 94 3.31 10.91 -7.33
N TYR A 95 2.38 10.26 -6.63
CA TYR A 95 0.99 10.71 -6.48
C TYR A 95 0.92 12.10 -5.86
N ARG A 96 1.71 12.35 -4.81
CA ARG A 96 1.80 13.66 -4.16
C ARG A 96 2.33 14.75 -5.10
N ARG A 97 3.34 14.44 -5.92
CA ARG A 97 3.85 15.38 -6.95
C ARG A 97 2.81 15.65 -8.04
N PHE A 98 2.14 14.60 -8.51
CA PHE A 98 1.11 14.68 -9.54
C PHE A 98 -0.04 15.59 -9.11
N HIS A 99 -0.45 15.53 -7.84
CA HIS A 99 -1.48 16.39 -7.24
C HIS A 99 -0.91 17.56 -6.43
N SER A 100 0.29 18.05 -6.75
CA SER A 100 0.91 19.14 -5.99
C SER A 100 0.05 20.42 -5.98
N ASP A 101 -0.68 20.69 -7.05
CA ASP A 101 -1.65 21.80 -7.16
C ASP A 101 -2.78 21.72 -6.11
N LEU A 102 -3.14 20.50 -5.70
CA LEU A 102 -4.20 20.25 -4.71
C LEU A 102 -3.68 19.98 -3.31
N LEU A 103 -2.59 19.23 -3.21
CA LEU A 103 -2.14 18.60 -1.97
C LEU A 103 -0.94 19.32 -1.33
N GLU A 104 -0.48 20.45 -1.89
CA GLU A 104 0.66 21.21 -1.36
C GLU A 104 0.49 21.59 0.12
N HIS A 105 -0.74 21.83 0.58
CA HIS A 105 -1.05 22.25 1.94
C HIS A 105 -1.16 21.10 2.94
N GLN A 106 -1.21 19.85 2.48
CA GLN A 106 -1.32 18.68 3.35
C GLN A 106 0.04 18.41 4.01
N PRO A 107 0.11 18.06 5.31
CA PRO A 107 1.39 17.71 5.92
C PRO A 107 1.91 16.35 5.42
N ALA A 108 3.17 16.03 5.72
CA ALA A 108 3.70 14.68 5.52
C ALA A 108 2.97 13.70 6.44
N GLY A 109 2.63 12.51 5.93
CA GLY A 109 1.88 11.49 6.67
C GLY A 109 0.37 11.69 6.67
N ALA A 110 -0.15 12.78 6.10
CA ALA A 110 -1.61 13.00 5.99
C ALA A 110 -2.26 12.10 4.93
N LEU A 111 -1.53 11.81 3.85
CA LEU A 111 -2.03 11.00 2.74
C LEU A 111 -1.57 9.55 2.86
N GLU A 112 -0.38 9.34 3.42
CA GLU A 112 0.30 8.06 3.56
C GLU A 112 -0.28 7.23 4.74
N ARG A 113 -1.60 7.05 4.71
CA ARG A 113 -2.40 6.32 5.70
C ARG A 113 -2.70 4.88 5.21
N PRO A 114 -3.15 3.96 6.08
CA PRO A 114 -3.30 2.54 5.74
C PRO A 114 -4.10 2.29 4.45
N TYR A 115 -5.24 2.97 4.31
CA TYR A 115 -6.10 2.84 3.14
C TYR A 115 -5.36 3.24 1.86
N SER A 116 -4.70 4.41 1.85
CA SER A 116 -3.98 4.93 0.71
C SER A 116 -2.82 4.03 0.29
N ILE A 117 -2.09 3.48 1.26
CA ILE A 117 -1.00 2.51 1.00
C ILE A 117 -1.54 1.25 0.35
N MET A 118 -2.65 0.70 0.86
CA MET A 118 -3.27 -0.48 0.28
C MET A 118 -3.87 -0.23 -1.09
N ALA A 119 -4.47 0.95 -1.31
CA ALA A 119 -4.94 1.38 -2.62
C ALA A 119 -3.78 1.50 -3.62
N ALA A 120 -2.65 2.10 -3.22
CA ALA A 120 -1.45 2.21 -4.04
C ALA A 120 -0.85 0.83 -4.37
N ALA A 121 -0.72 -0.05 -3.38
CA ALA A 121 -0.25 -1.41 -3.57
C ALA A 121 -1.16 -2.20 -4.52
N GLN A 122 -2.48 -2.10 -4.35
CA GLN A 122 -3.44 -2.75 -5.22
C GLN A 122 -3.38 -2.19 -6.66
N ALA A 123 -3.37 -0.87 -6.82
CA ALA A 123 -3.28 -0.22 -8.13
C ALA A 123 -2.02 -0.65 -8.88
N LEU A 124 -0.88 -0.74 -8.18
CA LEU A 124 0.38 -1.18 -8.75
C LEU A 124 0.36 -2.67 -9.13
N LEU A 125 -0.24 -3.55 -8.32
CA LEU A 125 -0.42 -4.96 -8.68
C LEU A 125 -1.34 -5.11 -9.91
N LEU A 126 -2.43 -4.35 -9.97
CA LEU A 126 -3.35 -4.34 -11.12
C LEU A 126 -2.70 -3.79 -12.40
N ALA A 127 -1.70 -2.91 -12.26
CA ALA A 127 -0.86 -2.42 -13.36
C ALA A 127 0.18 -3.45 -13.84
N GLY A 128 0.22 -4.65 -13.27
CA GLY A 128 1.16 -5.72 -13.62
C GLY A 128 2.38 -5.82 -12.69
N GLY A 129 2.38 -5.06 -11.59
CA GLY A 129 3.39 -5.15 -10.54
C GLY A 129 4.79 -4.74 -11.01
N PRO A 130 5.85 -5.19 -10.31
CA PRO A 130 7.22 -4.73 -10.54
C PRO A 130 7.82 -5.11 -11.91
N SER A 131 7.24 -6.10 -12.59
CA SER A 131 7.71 -6.54 -13.91
C SER A 131 7.20 -5.69 -15.07
N ALA A 132 6.16 -4.88 -14.85
CA ALA A 132 5.53 -4.10 -15.90
C ALA A 132 6.18 -2.73 -16.07
N SER A 133 6.60 -2.41 -17.30
CA SER A 133 7.09 -1.08 -17.66
C SER A 133 5.96 -0.05 -17.53
N GLY A 134 6.21 1.06 -16.83
CA GLY A 134 5.23 2.12 -16.63
C GLY A 134 4.17 1.83 -15.55
N ALA A 135 4.38 0.80 -14.72
CA ALA A 135 3.41 0.41 -13.70
C ALA A 135 3.16 1.49 -12.65
N VAL A 136 4.16 2.34 -12.36
CA VAL A 136 4.02 3.46 -11.40
C VAL A 136 3.08 4.52 -11.95
N GLU A 137 3.26 4.95 -13.20
CA GLU A 137 2.41 5.93 -13.86
C GLU A 137 0.98 5.43 -14.01
N GLU A 138 0.79 4.17 -14.41
CA GLU A 138 -0.53 3.53 -14.49
C GLU A 138 -1.19 3.44 -13.10
N ALA A 139 -0.43 3.09 -12.06
CA ALA A 139 -0.96 3.06 -10.69
C ALA A 139 -1.41 4.44 -10.21
N ILE A 140 -0.63 5.50 -10.50
CA ILE A 140 -1.01 6.88 -10.19
C ILE A 140 -2.27 7.28 -10.96
N GLY A 141 -2.37 6.95 -12.26
CA GLY A 141 -3.57 7.21 -13.06
C GLY A 141 -4.82 6.53 -12.51
N ARG A 142 -4.71 5.28 -12.03
CA ARG A 142 -5.80 4.56 -11.36
C ARG A 142 -6.23 5.19 -10.04
N LEU A 143 -5.30 5.81 -9.32
CA LEU A 143 -5.61 6.53 -8.09
C LEU A 143 -6.31 7.87 -8.37
N ASP A 144 -5.97 8.53 -9.49
CA ASP A 144 -6.60 9.79 -9.93
C ASP A 144 -8.11 9.62 -10.21
N ASP A 145 -8.55 8.47 -10.73
CA ASP A 145 -9.97 8.16 -10.94
C ASP A 145 -10.82 8.33 -9.65
N TYR A 146 -10.21 8.22 -8.46
CA TYR A 146 -10.88 8.42 -7.17
C TYR A 146 -11.01 9.90 -6.75
N VAL A 147 -10.23 10.83 -7.32
CA VAL A 147 -10.29 12.27 -7.03
C VAL A 147 -11.43 12.95 -7.81
N GLY A 148 -12.04 12.22 -8.77
CA GLY A 148 -13.27 12.58 -9.44
C GLY A 148 -13.06 13.23 -10.80
N TRP A 149 -14.03 13.01 -11.69
CA TRP A 149 -14.13 13.63 -13.02
C TRP A 149 -13.89 15.15 -12.92
N ARG A 150 -12.76 15.62 -13.47
CA ARG A 150 -12.57 17.04 -13.77
C ARG A 150 -13.15 17.31 -15.15
N PRO A 151 -14.35 17.90 -15.28
CA PRO A 151 -14.79 18.41 -16.57
C PRO A 151 -13.74 19.40 -17.06
N VAL A 152 -13.03 19.03 -18.12
CA VAL A 152 -12.26 19.99 -18.89
C VAL A 152 -13.29 20.94 -19.47
N ALA A 153 -13.24 22.22 -19.07
CA ALA A 153 -14.05 23.24 -19.70
C ALA A 153 -13.69 23.28 -21.19
N VAL A 154 -14.52 22.66 -22.02
CA VAL A 154 -14.42 22.80 -23.47
C VAL A 154 -14.91 24.22 -23.77
N LEU A 155 -14.00 25.09 -24.20
CA LEU A 155 -14.37 26.39 -24.75
C LEU A 155 -15.12 26.14 -26.06
N GLU A 156 -16.43 26.05 -25.99
CA GLU A 156 -17.27 26.18 -27.18
C GLU A 156 -17.21 27.64 -27.62
N ASN A 157 -16.43 27.92 -28.67
CA ASN A 157 -16.48 29.20 -29.37
C ASN A 157 -17.88 29.32 -29.99
N GLY A 158 -18.78 29.96 -29.25
CA GLY A 158 -20.16 30.21 -29.65
C GLY A 158 -20.22 30.75 -31.08
N ARG A 159 -20.73 29.91 -31.99
CA ARG A 159 -21.17 30.32 -33.31
C ARG A 159 -22.63 30.72 -33.25
#